data_AF-A0A847PSQ0-F1
#
_entry.id   AF-A0A847PSQ0-F1
#
_cell.length_a   1.000
_cell.length_b   1.000
_cell.length_c   1.000
_cell.angle_alpha   90.00
_cell.angle_beta   90.00
_cell.angle_gamma   90.00
#
_symmetry.space_group_name_H-M   'P 1'
#
loop_
_entity.id
_entity.type
_entity.pdbx_description
1 polymer ?
#
loop_
_entity_poly.entity_id
_entity_poly.type
_entity_poly.pdbx_seq_one_letter_code
_entity_poly.pdbx_strand_id
1 'polypeptide(L)'
;MTLKEGESWDIVGGYSLTLNGIDIDDNKCSFLFYRNNTELDTALVSVDGTIDDRIFTAEDEFGDNSSHIYFITFVDSIFSGADANFAVFKYTC
;
A
#
# COMPACT_ATOMS: atom_id res chain seq x y z
N MET A 1 -4.63 7.90 -5.66
CA MET A 1 -3.44 8.70 -5.30
C MET A 1 -2.26 8.21 -6.12
N THR A 2 -1.38 9.10 -6.55
CA THR A 2 -0.07 8.70 -7.11
C THR A 2 1.00 9.13 -6.12
N LEU A 3 1.85 8.20 -5.71
CA LEU A 3 2.97 8.46 -4.82
C LEU A 3 4.27 8.28 -5.56
N LYS A 4 5.20 9.21 -5.39
CA LYS A 4 6.61 9.00 -5.71
C LYS A 4 7.27 8.21 -4.59
N GLU A 5 8.30 7.43 -4.91
CA GLU A 5 9.11 6.76 -3.89
C GLU A 5 9.67 7.76 -2.87
N GLY A 6 9.50 7.44 -1.59
CA GLY A 6 9.80 8.30 -0.44
C GLY A 6 8.68 9.25 -0.05
N GLU A 7 7.61 9.40 -0.83
CA GLU A 7 6.46 10.23 -0.47
C GLU A 7 5.46 9.47 0.40
N SER A 8 4.83 10.23 1.29
CA SER A 8 3.74 9.77 2.15
C SER A 8 2.41 10.41 1.73
N TRP A 9 1.35 9.61 1.80
CA TRP A 9 -0.02 10.04 1.64
C TRP A 9 -0.78 9.88 2.94
N ASP A 10 -1.25 11.01 3.49
CA ASP A 10 -2.14 11.04 4.64
C ASP A 10 -3.60 10.70 4.24
N ILE A 11 -4.18 9.77 4.97
CA ILE A 11 -5.53 9.26 4.80
C ILE A 11 -6.35 9.62 6.05
N VAL A 12 -7.65 9.82 5.86
CA VAL A 12 -8.57 10.13 6.95
C VAL A 12 -8.50 9.07 8.07
N GLY A 13 -8.72 9.47 9.32
CA GLY A 13 -8.66 8.54 10.46
C GLY A 13 -7.27 8.35 11.05
N GLY A 14 -6.29 9.14 10.60
CA GLY A 14 -4.91 9.11 11.09
C GLY A 14 -4.05 8.02 10.44
N TYR A 15 -4.53 7.44 9.33
CA TYR A 15 -3.79 6.47 8.55
C TYR A 15 -2.87 7.17 7.54
N SER A 16 -1.76 6.55 7.18
CA SER A 16 -0.93 7.03 6.09
C SER A 16 -0.20 5.89 5.39
N LEU A 17 0.11 6.08 4.11
CA LEU A 17 0.93 5.16 3.32
C LEU A 17 2.19 5.88 2.87
N THR A 18 3.34 5.24 3.00
CA THR A 18 4.61 5.75 2.45
C THR A 18 5.12 4.77 1.41
N LEU A 19 5.33 5.23 0.17
CA LEU A 19 5.91 4.37 -0.87
C LEU A 19 7.40 4.19 -0.57
N ASN A 20 7.81 2.99 -0.21
CA ASN A 20 9.16 2.69 0.22
C ASN A 20 10.07 2.30 -0.95
N GLY A 21 9.53 1.61 -1.95
CA GLY A 21 10.31 1.21 -3.12
C GLY A 21 9.49 0.50 -4.17
N ILE A 22 10.08 0.38 -5.37
CA ILE A 22 9.54 -0.40 -6.48
C ILE A 22 10.61 -1.35 -6.97
N ASP A 23 10.25 -2.63 -7.05
CA ASP A 23 11.02 -3.65 -7.75
C ASP A 23 10.44 -3.78 -9.15
N ILE A 24 11.17 -3.27 -10.13
CA ILE A 24 10.75 -3.28 -11.53
C ILE A 24 10.96 -4.64 -12.20
N ASP A 25 11.92 -5.43 -11.71
CA ASP A 25 12.21 -6.75 -12.30
C ASP A 25 11.10 -7.73 -11.96
N ASP A 26 10.56 -7.62 -10.74
CA ASP A 26 9.47 -8.46 -10.23
C ASP A 26 8.08 -7.80 -10.34
N ASN A 27 7.98 -6.58 -10.89
CA ASN A 27 6.76 -5.78 -10.97
C ASN A 27 6.02 -5.62 -9.62
N LYS A 28 6.77 -5.34 -8.55
CA LYS A 28 6.23 -5.18 -7.19
C LYS A 28 6.46 -3.78 -6.65
N CYS A 29 5.53 -3.27 -5.85
CA CYS A 29 5.78 -2.12 -5.00
C CYS A 29 5.77 -2.53 -3.52
N SER A 30 6.68 -1.92 -2.76
CA SER A 30 6.67 -1.99 -1.30
C SER A 30 6.27 -0.64 -0.72
N PHE A 31 5.35 -0.66 0.24
CA PHE A 31 4.93 0.53 0.96
C PHE A 31 4.69 0.23 2.43
N LEU A 32 4.87 1.25 3.25
CA LEU A 32 4.72 1.19 4.69
C LEU A 32 3.37 1.78 5.07
N PHE A 33 2.60 1.08 5.89
CA PHE A 33 1.29 1.49 6.36
C PHE A 33 1.37 1.90 7.83
N TYR A 34 0.89 3.09 8.13
CA TYR A 34 0.97 3.71 9.46
C TYR A 34 -0.40 4.10 9.97
N ARG A 35 -0.50 4.22 11.29
CA ARG A 35 -1.55 4.96 11.97
C ARG A 35 -0.97 5.80 13.10
N ASN A 36 -1.23 7.11 13.09
CA ASN A 36 -0.75 8.06 14.09
C ASN A 36 0.77 7.95 14.34
N ASN A 37 1.57 7.84 13.28
CA ASN A 37 3.03 7.64 13.30
C ASN A 37 3.54 6.30 13.84
N THR A 38 2.65 5.35 14.14
CA THR A 38 3.02 3.96 14.45
C THR A 38 2.91 3.13 13.18
N GLU A 39 3.98 2.43 12.82
CA GLU A 39 3.95 1.46 11.72
C GLU A 39 3.04 0.29 12.09
N LEU A 40 2.08 0.01 11.22
CA LEU A 40 1.17 -1.12 11.36
C LEU A 40 1.64 -2.30 10.52
N ASP A 41 2.08 -2.05 9.28
CA ASP A 41 2.50 -3.11 8.37
C ASP A 41 3.46 -2.61 7.26
N THR A 42 4.20 -3.54 6.69
CA THR A 42 4.96 -3.36 5.44
C THR A 42 4.34 -4.22 4.36
N ALA A 43 3.69 -3.60 3.38
CA ALA A 43 3.08 -4.30 2.28
C ALA A 43 4.08 -4.52 1.12
N LEU A 44 3.94 -5.67 0.46
CA LEU A 44 4.57 -5.98 -0.81
C LEU A 44 3.49 -6.46 -1.79
N VAL A 45 3.21 -5.66 -2.82
CA VAL A 45 2.09 -5.87 -3.74
C VAL A 45 2.63 -6.02 -5.16
N SER A 46 2.20 -7.07 -5.86
CA SER A 46 2.55 -7.32 -7.26
C SER A 46 1.50 -6.72 -8.18
N VAL A 47 1.92 -6.03 -9.26
CA VAL A 47 0.97 -5.52 -10.28
C VAL A 47 0.84 -6.41 -11.52
N ASP A 48 1.66 -7.46 -11.63
CA ASP A 48 1.69 -8.38 -12.76
C ASP A 48 0.90 -9.68 -12.50
N GLY A 49 0.35 -9.82 -11.29
CA GLY A 49 -0.48 -10.96 -10.88
C GLY A 49 -1.96 -10.82 -11.26
N THR A 50 -2.79 -11.54 -10.52
CA THR A 50 -4.25 -11.42 -10.54
C THR A 50 -4.71 -10.09 -9.94
N ILE A 51 -6.00 -9.79 -10.06
CA ILE A 51 -6.60 -8.61 -9.41
C ILE A 51 -6.41 -8.69 -7.89
N ASP A 52 -6.47 -9.89 -7.31
CA ASP A 52 -6.35 -10.07 -5.86
C ASP A 52 -4.92 -9.81 -5.37
N ASP A 53 -3.90 -10.15 -6.17
CA ASP A 53 -2.48 -9.89 -5.85
C ASP A 53 -2.14 -8.39 -5.75
N ARG A 54 -3.05 -7.55 -6.25
CA ARG A 54 -2.93 -6.08 -6.31
C ARG A 54 -3.65 -5.40 -5.17
N ILE A 55 -4.34 -6.16 -4.33
CA ILE A 55 -5.09 -5.66 -3.19
C ILE A 55 -4.24 -5.87 -1.95
N PHE A 56 -4.10 -4.82 -1.16
CA PHE A 56 -3.62 -4.91 0.20
C PHE A 56 -4.79 -4.73 1.15
N THR A 57 -4.95 -5.66 2.09
CA THR A 57 -5.86 -5.55 3.22
C THR A 57 -5.05 -5.57 4.51
N ALA A 58 -5.39 -4.67 5.43
CA ALA A 58 -4.94 -4.77 6.81
C ALA A 58 -6.10 -5.27 7.65
N GLU A 59 -5.83 -6.28 8.47
CA GLU A 59 -6.81 -6.95 9.31
C GLU A 59 -6.36 -6.99 10.76
N ASP A 60 -7.30 -6.94 11.69
CA ASP A 60 -7.04 -7.08 13.11
C ASP A 60 -8.22 -7.75 13.81
N GLU A 61 -7.97 -8.29 15.01
CA GLU A 61 -9.00 -8.91 15.85
C GLU A 61 -9.58 -7.88 16.83
N PHE A 62 -10.90 -7.66 16.76
CA PHE A 62 -11.58 -6.67 17.61
C PHE A 62 -12.30 -7.30 18.82
N GLY A 63 -11.74 -8.39 19.35
CA GLY A 63 -12.20 -9.04 20.58
C GLY A 63 -13.38 -10.01 20.41
N ASP A 64 -13.73 -10.35 19.18
CA ASP A 64 -14.72 -11.37 18.83
C ASP A 64 -14.07 -12.67 18.30
N ASN A 65 -12.77 -12.85 18.53
CA ASN A 65 -11.96 -13.96 18.01
C ASN A 65 -12.02 -14.11 16.47
N SER A 66 -12.31 -13.02 15.74
CA SER A 66 -12.36 -12.98 14.29
C SER A 66 -11.52 -11.83 13.73
N SER A 67 -10.81 -12.10 12.63
CA SER A 67 -10.06 -11.08 11.90
C SER A 67 -11.02 -10.26 11.04
N HIS A 68 -10.94 -8.93 11.13
CA HIS A 68 -11.73 -8.02 10.31
C HIS A 68 -10.83 -7.06 9.55
N ILE A 69 -11.14 -6.88 8.27
CA ILE A 69 -10.47 -5.88 7.43
C ILE A 69 -10.87 -4.49 7.92
N TYR A 70 -9.88 -3.70 8.34
CA TYR A 70 -10.09 -2.30 8.75
C TYR A 70 -9.46 -1.31 7.77
N PHE A 71 -8.69 -1.79 6.80
CA PHE A 71 -8.11 -0.98 5.74
C PHE A 71 -7.97 -1.81 4.47
N ILE A 72 -8.28 -1.20 3.33
CA ILE A 72 -8.06 -1.81 2.02
C ILE A 72 -7.53 -0.76 1.04
N THR A 73 -6.61 -1.17 0.18
CA THR A 73 -6.18 -0.36 -0.96
C THR A 73 -5.82 -1.24 -2.15
N PHE A 74 -6.06 -0.71 -3.36
CA PHE A 74 -5.69 -1.38 -4.60
C PHE A 74 -4.52 -0.64 -5.28
N VAL A 75 -3.50 -1.39 -5.71
CA VAL A 75 -2.40 -0.87 -6.50
C VAL A 75 -2.73 -1.00 -7.99
N ASP A 76 -2.98 0.14 -8.62
CA ASP A 76 -3.43 0.26 -10.02
C ASP A 76 -2.28 0.19 -11.04
N SER A 77 -1.10 0.68 -10.69
CA SER A 77 0.08 0.57 -11.55
C SER A 77 1.32 1.00 -10.80
N ILE A 78 2.47 0.54 -11.30
CA ILE A 78 3.79 1.06 -10.92
C ILE A 78 4.45 1.62 -12.18
N PHE A 79 5.32 2.59 -11.99
CA PHE A 79 6.12 3.19 -13.05
C PHE A 79 7.53 3.41 -12.51
N SER A 80 8.53 2.93 -13.25
CA SER A 80 9.93 3.23 -12.99
C SER A 80 10.48 4.12 -14.10
N GLY A 81 10.93 5.31 -13.72
CA GLY A 81 11.58 6.27 -14.60
C GLY A 81 13.05 6.47 -14.23
N ALA A 82 13.80 7.19 -15.08
CA ALA A 82 15.22 7.41 -14.88
C ALA A 82 15.56 8.15 -13.56
N ASP A 83 14.68 9.06 -13.12
CA ASP A 83 14.92 9.93 -11.96
C ASP A 83 14.01 9.59 -10.75
N ALA A 84 12.95 8.82 -10.97
CA ALA A 84 11.92 8.60 -9.97
C ALA A 84 11.03 7.39 -10.29
N ASN A 85 10.62 6.72 -9.23
CA ASN A 85 9.65 5.63 -9.24
C ASN A 85 8.32 6.10 -8.66
N PHE A 86 7.21 5.58 -9.18
CA PHE A 86 5.86 5.96 -8.77
C PHE A 86 4.92 4.75 -8.68
N ALA A 87 3.99 4.79 -7.74
CA ALA A 87 2.88 3.85 -7.67
C ALA A 87 1.54 4.58 -7.63
N VAL A 88 0.53 4.00 -8.27
CA VAL A 88 -0.83 4.53 -8.31
C VAL A 88 -1.73 3.66 -7.44
N PHE A 89 -2.32 4.26 -6.42
CA PHE A 89 -3.26 3.64 -5.49
C PHE A 89 -4.69 4.08 -5.81
N LYS A 90 -5.64 3.15 -5.75
CA LYS A 90 -7.08 3.40 -5.94
C LYS A 90 -7.90 2.66 -4.90
N TYR A 91 -9.17 3.07 -4.78
CA TYR A 91 -10.18 2.41 -3.94
C TYR A 91 -9.74 2.24 -2.48
N THR A 92 -9.02 3.23 -1.95
CA THR A 92 -8.51 3.24 -0.58
C THR A 92 -9.59 3.67 0.39
N CYS A 93 -9.85 2.85 1.42
CA CYS A 93 -10.78 3.16 2.51
C CYS A 93 -10.40 2.49 3.82
#